data_AF-A0A402A0C8-F1
#
_entry.id   AF-A0A402A0C8-F1
#
_cell.length_a   1.000
_cell.length_b   1.000
_cell.length_c   1.000
_cell.angle_alpha   90.00
_cell.angle_beta   90.00
_cell.angle_gamma   90.00
#
_symmetry.space_group_name_H-M   'P 1'
#
loop_
_entity.id
_entity.type
_entity.pdbx_description
1 polymer ?
#
loop_
_entity_poly.entity_id
_entity_poly.type
_entity_poly.pdbx_seq_one_letter_code
_entity_poly.pdbx_strand_id
1 'polypeptide(L)'
;MLRFIGFLVAASLIPVVLIVVLVAILLSALGSGLESTGTGGLTGTPLLFTACPTARSTACTSSQKMTAVAQAAALLQDHTWGIRANMYDRFDPVVAPVYRFWINTCGTGHQICDEAASGNLQCVEFVTGAFYLAGDDLPAVGNGIDFWPLYQHLDGWTEIPVGTGWPHPGDMMVWSGGDFGHVAVVTETVLPVDGKTGSVTVAQANAPGTRWDAAHADQPGNWYRMLLHADGSISTWPGYTVLGFVRQTTSSSVS
;
A
#
# COMPACT_ATOMS: atom_id res chain seq x y z
N MET A 1 -34.26 -41.18 44.86
CA MET A 1 -34.53 -42.42 44.10
C MET A 1 -34.57 -42.08 42.61
N LEU A 2 -33.65 -42.65 41.83
CA LEU A 2 -33.62 -42.76 40.35
C LEU A 2 -33.49 -41.47 39.51
N ARG A 3 -32.75 -41.41 38.38
CA ARG A 3 -31.63 -42.19 37.80
C ARG A 3 -31.05 -41.37 36.62
N PHE A 4 -29.72 -41.41 36.49
CA PHE A 4 -28.87 -41.05 35.35
C PHE A 4 -29.34 -41.57 33.97
N ILE A 5 -29.38 -40.70 32.94
CA ILE A 5 -29.22 -40.95 31.48
C ILE A 5 -28.82 -39.60 30.83
N GLY A 6 -27.78 -39.42 30.00
CA GLY A 6 -26.82 -40.34 29.42
C GLY A 6 -25.62 -39.60 28.80
N PHE A 7 -24.44 -40.15 29.04
CA PHE A 7 -23.24 -40.03 28.21
C PHE A 7 -23.27 -41.19 27.21
N LEU A 8 -23.01 -40.93 25.91
CA LEU A 8 -22.37 -41.86 24.95
C LEU A 8 -22.56 -41.38 23.50
N VAL A 9 -21.77 -40.38 23.05
CA VAL A 9 -21.38 -40.24 21.64
C VAL A 9 -19.97 -39.65 21.57
N ALA A 10 -18.96 -40.44 21.89
CA ALA A 10 -17.55 -40.04 21.75
C ALA A 10 -16.69 -41.26 21.42
N ALA A 11 -16.91 -41.89 20.26
CA ALA A 11 -16.09 -43.02 19.83
C ALA A 11 -16.04 -43.27 18.31
N SER A 12 -16.12 -42.26 17.44
CA SER A 12 -16.06 -42.53 15.98
C SER A 12 -15.30 -41.54 15.08
N LEU A 13 -14.54 -40.57 15.62
CA LEU A 13 -13.82 -39.60 14.77
C LEU A 13 -12.30 -39.79 14.67
N ILE A 14 -11.73 -40.75 15.41
CA ILE A 14 -10.27 -41.00 15.40
C ILE A 14 -9.75 -41.55 14.05
N PRO A 15 -10.43 -42.42 13.28
CA PRO A 15 -9.84 -42.96 12.05
C PRO A 15 -9.84 -41.98 10.87
N VAL A 16 -10.66 -40.93 10.87
CA VAL A 16 -10.75 -39.98 9.75
C VAL A 16 -9.60 -38.96 9.77
N VAL A 17 -9.18 -38.51 10.96
CA VAL A 17 -8.10 -37.52 11.10
C VAL A 17 -6.74 -38.10 10.70
N LEU A 18 -6.51 -39.39 10.95
CA LEU A 18 -5.26 -40.07 10.61
C LEU A 18 -5.04 -40.24 9.10
N ILE A 19 -6.13 -40.41 8.32
CA ILE A 19 -6.05 -40.54 6.86
C ILE A 19 -5.72 -39.20 6.19
N VAL A 20 -6.28 -38.09 6.68
CA VAL A 20 -6.01 -36.75 6.11
C VAL A 20 -4.56 -36.32 6.35
N VAL A 21 -4.00 -36.62 7.53
CA VAL A 21 -2.60 -36.30 7.84
C VAL A 21 -1.63 -37.13 6.98
N LEU A 22 -1.93 -38.39 6.70
CA LEU A 22 -1.07 -39.24 5.86
C LEU A 22 -1.04 -38.79 4.38
N VAL A 23 -2.16 -38.29 3.85
CA VAL A 23 -2.22 -37.75 2.48
C VAL A 23 -1.46 -36.43 2.35
N ALA A 24 -1.49 -35.56 3.36
CA ALA A 24 -0.73 -34.30 3.37
C ALA A 24 0.80 -34.52 3.40
N ILE A 25 1.26 -35.56 4.10
CA ILE A 25 2.70 -35.92 4.17
C ILE A 25 3.18 -36.53 2.84
N LEU A 26 2.33 -37.27 2.12
CA LEU A 26 2.70 -37.84 0.82
C LEU A 26 2.74 -36.81 -0.32
N LEU A 27 1.98 -35.72 -0.23
CA LEU A 27 1.95 -34.64 -1.24
C LEU A 27 3.10 -33.63 -1.11
N SER A 28 3.76 -33.55 0.05
CA SER A 28 4.88 -32.63 0.28
C SER A 28 6.24 -33.17 -0.22
N ALA A 29 6.32 -34.43 -0.63
CA ALA A 29 7.56 -35.07 -1.10
C ALA A 29 7.83 -34.97 -2.62
N LEU A 30 7.00 -34.25 -3.39
CA LEU A 30 7.06 -34.23 -4.87
C LEU A 30 7.40 -32.86 -5.49
N GLY A 31 7.87 -31.89 -4.69
CA GLY A 31 8.01 -30.49 -5.13
C GLY A 31 9.43 -29.92 -5.22
N SER A 32 10.48 -30.74 -5.29
CA SER A 32 11.87 -30.24 -5.37
C SER A 32 12.57 -30.74 -6.63
N GLY A 33 12.51 -29.94 -7.70
CA GLY A 33 13.27 -30.21 -8.90
C GLY A 33 12.88 -29.31 -10.06
N LEU A 34 13.49 -28.13 -10.13
CA LEU A 34 14.03 -27.58 -11.38
C LEU A 34 14.92 -26.36 -11.06
N GLU A 35 16.21 -26.62 -10.86
CA GLU A 35 17.25 -25.61 -10.98
C GLU A 35 17.42 -25.29 -12.47
N SER A 36 17.07 -24.07 -12.88
CA SER A 36 17.41 -23.55 -14.21
C SER A 36 18.65 -22.67 -14.10
N THR A 37 19.79 -23.30 -14.36
CA THR A 37 21.09 -22.63 -14.53
C THR A 37 21.08 -21.87 -15.86
N GLY A 38 20.91 -20.55 -15.79
CA GLY A 38 20.91 -19.66 -16.95
C GLY A 38 21.86 -18.48 -16.78
N THR A 39 23.17 -18.74 -16.73
CA THR A 39 24.22 -17.72 -16.86
C THR A 39 24.30 -17.23 -18.30
N GLY A 40 23.49 -16.22 -18.63
CA GLY A 40 23.62 -15.41 -19.85
C GLY A 40 24.32 -14.10 -19.53
N GLY A 41 25.64 -14.04 -19.76
CA GLY A 41 26.42 -12.82 -19.67
C GLY A 41 26.02 -11.83 -20.78
N LEU A 42 25.47 -10.69 -20.38
CA LEU A 42 25.39 -9.50 -21.23
C LEU A 42 26.43 -8.50 -20.74
N THR A 43 27.56 -8.47 -21.43
CA THR A 43 28.50 -7.35 -21.43
C THR A 43 27.81 -6.15 -22.08
N GLY A 44 26.97 -5.45 -21.30
CA GLY A 44 26.40 -4.17 -21.65
C GLY A 44 27.42 -3.07 -21.42
N THR A 45 27.79 -2.40 -22.50
CA THR A 45 28.57 -1.16 -22.56
C THR A 45 28.12 -0.19 -21.45
N PRO A 46 29.04 0.43 -20.69
CA PRO A 46 28.65 1.47 -19.73
C PRO A 46 28.04 2.63 -20.52
N LEU A 47 26.73 2.81 -20.41
CA LEU A 47 26.08 4.05 -20.80
C LEU A 47 26.65 5.14 -19.90
N LEU A 48 27.51 5.98 -20.48
CA LEU A 48 27.97 7.21 -19.89
C LEU A 48 26.72 8.02 -19.53
N PHE A 49 26.41 8.11 -18.24
CA PHE A 49 25.46 9.08 -17.74
C PHE A 49 26.05 10.45 -18.03
N THR A 50 25.51 11.11 -19.05
CA THR A 50 25.76 12.51 -19.34
C THR A 50 25.33 13.31 -18.12
N ALA A 51 26.31 13.69 -17.29
CA ALA A 51 26.10 14.61 -16.19
C ALA A 51 25.47 15.90 -16.74
N CYS A 52 24.40 16.34 -16.10
CA CYS A 52 23.69 17.56 -16.46
C CYS A 52 24.68 18.74 -16.41
N PRO A 53 24.85 19.52 -17.50
CA PRO A 53 25.79 20.62 -17.49
C PRO A 53 25.33 21.68 -16.51
N THR A 54 26.22 22.00 -15.56
CA THR A 54 26.10 23.13 -14.62
C THR A 54 26.16 24.46 -15.37
N ALA A 55 25.06 24.87 -15.99
CA ALA A 55 24.88 26.24 -16.44
C ALA A 55 23.38 26.56 -16.57
N ARG A 56 22.87 27.27 -15.56
CA ARG A 56 21.69 28.15 -15.54
C ARG A 56 20.54 27.79 -16.50
N SER A 57 19.41 27.43 -15.88
CA SER A 57 18.08 27.26 -16.48
C SER A 57 17.85 25.92 -17.19
N THR A 58 17.60 24.88 -16.40
CA THR A 58 16.92 23.68 -16.88
C THR A 58 16.17 23.07 -15.70
N ALA A 59 14.85 22.96 -15.80
CA ALA A 59 14.02 22.27 -14.82
C ALA A 59 14.65 20.91 -14.52
N CYS A 60 15.19 20.75 -13.32
CA CYS A 60 15.50 19.44 -12.79
C CYS A 60 14.16 18.75 -12.52
N THR A 61 13.49 18.25 -13.56
CA THR A 61 12.69 17.04 -13.42
C THR A 61 13.68 15.91 -13.17
N SER A 62 14.30 15.89 -11.98
CA SER A 62 14.82 14.65 -11.46
C SER A 62 13.61 13.74 -11.38
N SER A 63 13.47 12.84 -12.34
CA SER A 63 12.53 11.75 -12.26
C SER A 63 12.93 10.99 -10.99
N GLN A 64 12.28 11.33 -9.88
CA GLN A 64 12.51 10.64 -8.62
C GLN A 64 12.13 9.19 -8.89
N LYS A 65 13.09 8.29 -8.72
CA LYS A 65 12.87 6.86 -8.96
C LYS A 65 11.70 6.44 -8.08
N MET A 66 10.61 5.98 -8.70
CA MET A 66 9.48 5.43 -7.95
C MET A 66 10.00 4.26 -7.09
N THR A 67 9.72 4.33 -5.79
CA THR A 67 9.96 3.22 -4.86
C THR A 67 9.04 2.04 -5.18
N ALA A 68 9.33 0.86 -4.65
CA ALA A 68 8.46 -0.31 -4.81
C ALA A 68 7.06 -0.02 -4.25
N VAL A 69 6.97 0.67 -3.11
CA VAL A 69 5.70 1.11 -2.49
C VAL A 69 4.93 2.07 -3.39
N ALA A 70 5.57 3.07 -4.00
CA ALA A 70 4.90 3.97 -4.94
C ALA A 70 4.34 3.22 -6.16
N GLN A 71 5.09 2.26 -6.70
CA GLN A 71 4.67 1.43 -7.82
C GLN A 71 3.50 0.53 -7.44
N ALA A 72 3.58 -0.13 -6.28
CA ALA A 72 2.54 -0.99 -5.75
C ALA A 72 1.25 -0.21 -5.46
N ALA A 73 1.35 1.00 -4.89
CA ALA A 73 0.19 1.86 -4.64
C ALA A 73 -0.46 2.35 -5.94
N ALA A 74 0.34 2.75 -6.94
CA ALA A 74 -0.17 3.11 -8.25
C ALA A 74 -0.87 1.93 -8.93
N LEU A 75 -0.26 0.74 -8.88
CA LEU A 75 -0.83 -0.50 -9.40
C LEU A 75 -2.13 -0.84 -8.68
N LEU A 76 -2.17 -0.83 -7.34
CA LEU A 76 -3.40 -1.10 -6.60
C LEU A 76 -4.49 -0.08 -6.95
N GLN A 77 -4.13 1.20 -7.11
CA GLN A 77 -5.07 2.24 -7.53
C GLN A 77 -5.72 1.95 -8.88
N ASP A 78 -4.94 1.49 -9.87
CA ASP A 78 -5.44 1.14 -11.21
C ASP A 78 -6.49 0.00 -11.17
N HIS A 79 -6.51 -0.78 -10.09
CA HIS A 79 -7.44 -1.89 -9.87
C HIS A 79 -8.53 -1.57 -8.83
N THR A 80 -8.65 -0.30 -8.45
CA THR A 80 -9.74 0.23 -7.61
C THR A 80 -10.56 1.25 -8.38
N TRP A 81 -11.85 1.32 -8.09
CA TRP A 81 -12.78 2.25 -8.75
C TRP A 81 -13.91 2.66 -7.81
N GLY A 82 -14.89 3.36 -8.35
CA GLY A 82 -16.06 3.83 -7.60
C GLY A 82 -15.84 5.20 -7.00
N ILE A 83 -16.90 5.73 -6.38
CA ILE A 83 -16.83 6.98 -5.64
C ILE A 83 -15.79 6.82 -4.53
N ARG A 84 -14.73 7.63 -4.56
CA ARG A 84 -13.61 7.59 -3.59
C ARG A 84 -12.75 6.32 -3.69
N ALA A 85 -12.73 5.65 -4.85
CA ALA A 85 -11.87 4.50 -5.14
C ALA A 85 -11.98 3.36 -4.12
N ASN A 86 -13.21 3.10 -3.66
CA ASN A 86 -13.46 2.16 -2.57
C ASN A 86 -14.00 0.80 -3.05
N MET A 87 -14.10 0.59 -4.36
CA MET A 87 -14.55 -0.65 -4.98
C MET A 87 -13.37 -1.36 -5.67
N TYR A 88 -13.42 -2.69 -5.68
CA TYR A 88 -12.46 -3.55 -6.35
C TYR A 88 -13.10 -4.92 -6.67
N ASP A 89 -12.47 -5.70 -7.56
CA ASP A 89 -12.82 -7.11 -7.82
C ASP A 89 -11.85 -8.01 -7.05
N ARG A 90 -12.37 -8.80 -6.11
CA ARG A 90 -11.55 -9.72 -5.30
C ARG A 90 -10.90 -10.85 -6.11
N PHE A 91 -11.35 -11.10 -7.34
CA PHE A 91 -10.78 -12.09 -8.24
C PHE A 91 -9.77 -11.50 -9.21
N ASP A 92 -9.59 -10.18 -9.20
CA ASP A 92 -8.54 -9.53 -9.97
C ASP A 92 -7.15 -10.06 -9.56
N PRO A 93 -6.25 -10.42 -10.50
CA PRO A 93 -4.95 -11.00 -10.17
C PRO A 93 -4.05 -10.14 -9.28
N VAL A 94 -4.18 -8.80 -9.35
CA VAL A 94 -3.46 -7.85 -8.50
C VAL A 94 -4.10 -7.77 -7.12
N VAL A 95 -5.43 -7.71 -7.05
CA VAL A 95 -6.15 -7.50 -5.80
C VAL A 95 -6.30 -8.80 -4.99
N ALA A 96 -6.42 -9.96 -5.63
CA ALA A 96 -6.60 -11.25 -4.98
C ALA A 96 -5.59 -11.55 -3.86
N PRO A 97 -4.27 -11.37 -4.02
CA PRO A 97 -3.33 -11.56 -2.92
C PRO A 97 -3.52 -10.52 -1.80
N VAL A 98 -3.82 -9.26 -2.13
CA VAL A 98 -4.11 -8.20 -1.14
C VAL A 98 -5.37 -8.50 -0.34
N TYR A 99 -6.41 -9.00 -1.01
CA TYR A 99 -7.64 -9.44 -0.38
C TYR A 99 -7.40 -10.57 0.64
N ARG A 100 -6.49 -11.50 0.32
CA ARG A 100 -6.06 -12.54 1.28
C ARG A 100 -5.28 -11.96 2.44
N PHE A 101 -4.41 -10.99 2.19
CA PHE A 101 -3.72 -10.24 3.23
C PHE A 101 -4.73 -9.57 4.19
N TRP A 102 -5.72 -8.83 3.69
CA TRP A 102 -6.75 -8.19 4.53
C TRP A 102 -7.55 -9.19 5.37
N ILE A 103 -7.93 -10.34 4.80
CA ILE A 103 -8.57 -11.42 5.59
C ILE A 103 -7.71 -11.85 6.78
N ASN A 104 -6.39 -11.89 6.60
CA ASN A 104 -5.47 -12.34 7.64
C ASN A 104 -5.15 -11.25 8.67
N THR A 105 -5.14 -9.97 8.28
CA THR A 105 -4.69 -8.88 9.15
C THR A 105 -5.81 -8.16 9.87
N CYS A 106 -6.98 -7.98 9.24
CA CYS A 106 -8.14 -7.33 9.86
C CYS A 106 -9.34 -8.28 10.02
N GLY A 107 -9.39 -9.37 9.24
CA GLY A 107 -10.54 -10.27 9.16
C GLY A 107 -10.73 -11.17 10.39
N THR A 108 -11.91 -11.80 10.48
CA THR A 108 -12.22 -12.80 11.50
C THR A 108 -12.85 -14.05 10.87
N GLY A 109 -12.38 -15.24 11.23
CA GLY A 109 -12.98 -16.49 10.74
C GLY A 109 -12.93 -16.67 9.20
N HIS A 110 -11.88 -16.19 8.54
CA HIS A 110 -11.72 -16.14 7.08
C HIS A 110 -12.69 -15.20 6.34
N GLN A 111 -13.35 -14.30 7.07
CA GLN A 111 -14.15 -13.22 6.49
C GLN A 111 -13.33 -11.94 6.49
N ILE A 112 -13.47 -11.15 5.43
CA ILE A 112 -12.83 -9.82 5.34
C ILE A 112 -13.48 -8.88 6.36
N CYS A 113 -12.71 -7.96 6.94
CA CYS A 113 -13.27 -6.89 7.77
C CYS A 113 -14.11 -5.92 6.93
N ASP A 114 -15.01 -5.18 7.58
CA ASP A 114 -15.86 -4.21 6.91
C ASP A 114 -15.03 -3.09 6.26
N GLU A 115 -13.92 -2.70 6.88
CA GLU A 115 -13.02 -1.65 6.43
C GLU A 115 -12.25 -2.00 5.16
N ALA A 116 -12.08 -3.29 4.86
CA ALA A 116 -11.42 -3.75 3.65
C ALA A 116 -12.42 -4.24 2.59
N ALA A 117 -13.72 -4.26 2.87
CA ALA A 117 -14.73 -4.76 1.95
C ALA A 117 -14.88 -3.87 0.70
N SER A 118 -15.08 -4.47 -0.48
CA SER A 118 -15.37 -3.73 -1.72
C SER A 118 -16.66 -2.91 -1.58
N GLY A 119 -16.61 -1.63 -1.93
CA GLY A 119 -17.64 -0.64 -1.64
C GLY A 119 -17.47 0.10 -0.31
N ASN A 120 -16.53 -0.35 0.54
CA ASN A 120 -16.18 0.28 1.81
C ASN A 120 -14.67 0.26 2.10
N LEU A 121 -13.81 0.07 1.08
CA LEU A 121 -12.36 0.03 1.26
C LEU A 121 -11.84 1.34 1.87
N GLN A 122 -11.31 1.27 3.08
CA GLN A 122 -10.79 2.39 3.86
C GLN A 122 -9.36 2.74 3.45
N CYS A 123 -8.95 3.97 3.77
CA CYS A 123 -7.64 4.50 3.41
C CYS A 123 -6.48 3.71 4.03
N VAL A 124 -6.64 3.28 5.29
CA VAL A 124 -5.65 2.46 5.99
C VAL A 124 -5.46 1.13 5.27
N GLU A 125 -6.54 0.44 4.90
CA GLU A 125 -6.46 -0.85 4.23
C GLU A 125 -5.87 -0.75 2.82
N PHE A 126 -6.14 0.34 2.11
CA PHE A 126 -5.46 0.62 0.84
C PHE A 126 -3.94 0.76 1.04
N VAL A 127 -3.51 1.53 2.03
CA VAL A 127 -2.08 1.75 2.30
C VAL A 127 -1.40 0.46 2.75
N THR A 128 -1.98 -0.29 3.69
CA THR A 128 -1.42 -1.60 4.11
C THR A 128 -1.35 -2.58 2.95
N GLY A 129 -2.37 -2.60 2.08
CA GLY A 129 -2.37 -3.41 0.87
C GLY A 129 -1.28 -3.04 -0.14
N ALA A 130 -1.00 -1.74 -0.31
CA ALA A 130 0.08 -1.27 -1.17
C ALA A 130 1.47 -1.66 -0.64
N PHE A 131 1.68 -1.56 0.67
CA PHE A 131 2.92 -2.00 1.33
C PHE A 131 3.12 -3.52 1.25
N TYR A 132 2.05 -4.30 1.44
CA TYR A 132 2.06 -5.75 1.23
C TYR A 132 2.45 -6.12 -0.22
N LEU A 133 1.86 -5.45 -1.23
CA LEU A 133 2.22 -5.67 -2.64
C LEU A 133 3.68 -5.31 -2.95
N ALA A 134 4.26 -4.36 -2.20
CA ALA A 134 5.66 -4.01 -2.30
C ALA A 134 6.60 -5.01 -1.60
N GLY A 135 6.05 -5.98 -0.86
CA GLY A 135 6.80 -6.95 -0.07
C GLY A 135 7.38 -6.38 1.23
N ASP A 136 6.75 -5.34 1.79
CA ASP A 136 7.28 -4.57 2.91
C ASP A 136 6.16 -4.18 3.88
N ASP A 137 5.71 -5.15 4.68
CA ASP A 137 4.58 -4.94 5.60
C ASP A 137 4.87 -3.83 6.62
N LEU A 138 3.85 -3.02 6.90
CA LEU A 138 3.95 -1.91 7.85
C LEU A 138 4.14 -2.43 9.29
N PRO A 139 5.12 -1.90 10.06
CA PRO A 139 5.37 -2.34 11.44
C PRO A 139 4.31 -1.88 12.44
N ALA A 140 3.57 -0.82 12.12
CA ALA A 140 2.50 -0.27 12.96
C ALA A 140 1.35 0.25 12.10
N VAL A 141 0.12 -0.01 12.55
CA VAL A 141 -1.12 0.38 11.86
C VAL A 141 -2.13 0.91 12.90
N GLY A 142 -2.91 1.92 12.53
CA GLY A 142 -3.99 2.51 13.32
C GLY A 142 -4.97 3.23 12.41
N ASN A 143 -5.73 4.20 12.91
CA ASN A 143 -6.51 5.09 12.05
C ASN A 143 -5.59 5.96 11.18
N GLY A 144 -6.14 6.64 10.17
CA GLY A 144 -5.34 7.48 9.27
C GLY A 144 -4.44 8.49 10.00
N ILE A 145 -4.96 9.19 11.02
CA ILE A 145 -4.18 10.13 11.81
C ILE A 145 -3.12 9.46 12.70
N ASP A 146 -3.34 8.21 13.12
CA ASP A 146 -2.48 7.51 14.08
C ASP A 146 -1.11 7.16 13.47
N PHE A 147 -1.02 7.06 12.14
CA PHE A 147 0.25 6.89 11.44
C PHE A 147 1.28 7.97 11.79
N TRP A 148 0.85 9.18 12.13
CA TRP A 148 1.79 10.23 12.51
C TRP A 148 2.51 9.92 13.84
N PRO A 149 1.83 9.75 14.98
CA PRO A 149 2.50 9.39 16.23
C PRO A 149 3.06 7.96 16.26
N LEU A 150 2.47 7.00 15.53
CA LEU A 150 2.94 5.60 15.55
C LEU A 150 4.34 5.42 14.95
N TYR A 151 4.71 6.25 13.99
CA TYR A 151 5.99 6.15 13.31
C TYR A 151 7.09 7.00 13.95
N GLN A 152 6.72 7.92 14.85
CA GLN A 152 7.68 8.80 15.53
C GLN A 152 8.80 8.00 16.17
N HIS A 153 10.03 8.27 15.72
CA HIS A 153 11.25 7.62 16.19
C HIS A 153 11.28 6.10 15.96
N LEU A 154 10.47 5.58 15.05
CA LEU A 154 10.51 4.17 14.68
C LEU A 154 11.74 3.90 13.81
N ASP A 155 12.54 2.91 14.19
CA ASP A 155 13.76 2.54 13.47
C ASP A 155 13.46 2.24 11.99
N GLY A 156 14.26 2.83 11.10
CA GLY A 156 14.06 2.71 9.65
C GLY A 156 13.03 3.69 9.07
N TRP A 157 12.43 4.56 9.88
CA TRP A 157 11.43 5.55 9.44
C TRP A 157 11.82 6.98 9.84
N THR A 158 11.24 7.96 9.14
CA THR A 158 11.45 9.39 9.41
C THR A 158 10.20 10.17 9.06
N GLU A 159 9.77 11.01 10.01
CA GLU A 159 8.72 11.99 9.82
C GLU A 159 9.28 13.25 9.17
N ILE A 160 8.56 13.76 8.20
CA ILE A 160 8.88 14.99 7.49
C ILE A 160 7.67 15.90 7.63
N PRO A 161 7.62 16.76 8.65
CA PRO A 161 6.56 17.75 8.80
C PRO A 161 6.38 18.60 7.53
N VAL A 162 5.14 19.02 7.28
CA VAL A 162 4.86 19.98 6.19
C VAL A 162 5.74 21.22 6.35
N GLY A 163 6.37 21.65 5.26
CA GLY A 163 7.26 22.82 5.22
C GLY A 163 8.71 22.55 5.65
N THR A 164 9.06 21.38 6.18
CA THR A 164 10.45 21.06 6.58
C THR A 164 11.18 20.16 5.58
N GLY A 165 10.47 19.60 4.59
CA GLY A 165 11.04 18.78 3.54
C GLY A 165 10.04 18.47 2.43
N TRP A 166 10.53 17.92 1.32
CA TRP A 166 9.72 17.60 0.16
C TRP A 166 9.23 16.15 0.18
N PRO A 167 7.97 15.89 -0.23
CA PRO A 167 7.47 14.54 -0.38
C PRO A 167 8.17 13.81 -1.53
N HIS A 168 8.38 12.51 -1.37
CA HIS A 168 8.94 11.63 -2.38
C HIS A 168 7.96 10.49 -2.67
N PRO A 169 7.97 9.92 -3.89
CA PRO A 169 7.22 8.70 -4.20
C PRO A 169 7.52 7.58 -3.21
N GLY A 170 6.49 7.06 -2.56
CA GLY A 170 6.54 5.99 -1.55
C GLY A 170 6.32 6.47 -0.13
N ASP A 171 6.42 7.77 0.13
CA ASP A 171 6.08 8.31 1.44
C ASP A 171 4.59 8.07 1.73
N MET A 172 4.28 7.76 2.99
CA MET A 172 2.91 7.87 3.47
C MET A 172 2.62 9.33 3.79
N MET A 173 1.69 9.94 3.08
CA MET A 173 1.17 11.26 3.45
C MET A 173 0.08 11.10 4.50
N VAL A 174 0.17 11.85 5.59
CA VAL A 174 -0.78 11.74 6.72
C VAL A 174 -1.55 13.05 6.89
N TRP A 175 -2.86 12.95 7.09
CA TRP A 175 -3.74 14.08 7.36
C TRP A 175 -4.38 13.97 8.75
N SER A 176 -4.58 15.13 9.35
CA SER A 176 -5.56 15.35 10.41
C SER A 176 -6.86 15.90 9.83
N GLY A 177 -7.96 15.77 10.57
CA GLY A 177 -9.31 16.13 10.13
C GLY A 177 -10.27 14.94 10.13
N GLY A 178 -11.57 15.21 10.08
CA GLY A 178 -12.59 14.18 10.31
C GLY A 178 -12.44 13.49 11.67
N ASP A 179 -13.10 12.34 11.84
CA ASP A 179 -13.04 11.56 13.08
C ASP A 179 -11.76 10.70 13.20
N PHE A 180 -11.16 10.32 12.05
CA PHE A 180 -10.10 9.32 11.98
C PHE A 180 -8.83 9.76 11.23
N GLY A 181 -8.80 11.00 10.71
CA GLY A 181 -7.75 11.44 9.79
C GLY A 181 -7.79 10.71 8.45
N HIS A 182 -6.67 10.79 7.73
CA HIS A 182 -6.50 10.10 6.45
C HIS A 182 -5.04 9.76 6.21
N VAL A 183 -4.78 8.70 5.44
CA VAL A 183 -3.43 8.31 5.02
C VAL A 183 -3.46 7.84 3.55
N ALA A 184 -2.41 8.15 2.80
CA ALA A 184 -2.28 7.79 1.39
C ALA A 184 -0.80 7.60 1.03
N VAL A 185 -0.52 6.99 -0.12
CA VAL A 185 0.86 6.85 -0.63
C VAL A 185 1.14 7.90 -1.69
N VAL A 186 2.24 8.65 -1.55
CA VAL A 186 2.73 9.55 -2.60
C VAL A 186 3.20 8.74 -3.81
N THR A 187 2.66 9.03 -4.99
CA THR A 187 3.05 8.35 -6.24
C THR A 187 3.83 9.26 -7.19
N GLU A 188 3.62 10.58 -7.11
CA GLU A 188 4.30 11.56 -7.95
C GLU A 188 4.53 12.84 -7.14
N THR A 189 5.68 13.49 -7.36
CA THR A 189 5.94 14.84 -6.84
C THR A 189 6.56 15.69 -7.93
N VAL A 190 5.99 16.87 -8.13
CA VAL A 190 6.54 17.95 -8.96
C VAL A 190 6.86 19.10 -8.02
N LEU A 191 8.14 19.42 -7.86
CA LEU A 191 8.56 20.48 -6.94
C LEU A 191 8.20 21.88 -7.48
N PRO A 192 7.94 22.85 -6.60
CA PRO A 192 7.82 24.26 -7.00
C PRO A 192 9.13 24.77 -7.60
N VAL A 193 9.05 25.49 -8.73
CA VAL A 193 10.23 26.04 -9.44
C VAL A 193 9.87 27.41 -10.01
N ASP A 194 10.80 28.37 -9.91
CA ASP A 194 10.68 29.72 -10.50
C ASP A 194 9.37 30.45 -10.14
N GLY A 195 8.95 30.37 -8.88
CA GLY A 195 7.73 31.00 -8.38
C GLY A 195 6.43 30.31 -8.81
N LYS A 196 6.51 29.16 -9.50
CA LYS A 196 5.34 28.33 -9.82
C LYS A 196 5.14 27.26 -8.74
N THR A 197 3.89 27.10 -8.33
CA THR A 197 3.43 26.02 -7.45
C THR A 197 3.70 24.66 -8.12
N GLY A 198 4.18 23.71 -7.34
CA GLY A 198 4.33 22.33 -7.72
C GLY A 198 3.06 21.51 -7.50
N SER A 199 3.20 20.20 -7.42
CA SER A 199 2.09 19.31 -7.07
C SER A 199 2.55 18.00 -6.45
N VAL A 200 1.68 17.40 -5.64
CA VAL A 200 1.84 16.03 -5.14
C VAL A 200 0.65 15.21 -5.59
N THR A 201 0.89 14.03 -6.17
CA THR A 201 -0.15 13.04 -6.48
C THR A 201 -0.07 11.91 -5.47
N VAL A 202 -1.21 11.49 -4.94
CA VAL A 202 -1.33 10.35 -4.04
C VAL A 202 -2.26 9.28 -4.60
N ALA A 203 -1.99 8.03 -4.24
CA ALA A 203 -2.90 6.89 -4.38
C ALA A 203 -3.52 6.55 -3.01
N GLN A 204 -4.83 6.31 -2.99
CA GLN A 204 -5.66 6.19 -1.80
C GLN A 204 -6.98 5.44 -2.08
N ALA A 205 -7.68 5.10 -1.00
CA ALA A 205 -9.11 4.78 -1.00
C ALA A 205 -9.85 5.63 0.05
N ASN A 206 -11.18 5.69 -0.03
CA ASN A 206 -12.06 6.43 0.87
C ASN A 206 -11.79 7.94 1.00
N ALA A 207 -11.30 8.60 -0.05
CA ALA A 207 -11.21 10.07 -0.11
C ALA A 207 -11.48 10.61 -1.52
N PRO A 208 -11.74 11.93 -1.67
CA PRO A 208 -11.98 12.53 -2.97
C PRO A 208 -10.77 12.35 -3.92
N GLY A 209 -11.04 12.03 -5.18
CA GLY A 209 -10.04 12.02 -6.26
C GLY A 209 -10.21 13.19 -7.23
N THR A 210 -9.14 13.53 -7.94
CA THR A 210 -9.10 14.56 -9.01
C THR A 210 -8.76 13.96 -10.39
N ARG A 211 -8.47 12.65 -10.45
CA ARG A 211 -8.15 11.94 -11.69
C ARG A 211 -8.80 10.55 -11.67
N TRP A 212 -9.23 10.12 -12.85
CA TRP A 212 -9.85 8.82 -13.10
C TRP A 212 -9.35 8.27 -14.44
N ASP A 213 -9.42 6.95 -14.62
CA ASP A 213 -9.21 6.34 -15.93
C ASP A 213 -10.45 6.54 -16.83
N ALA A 214 -10.29 6.35 -18.14
CA ALA A 214 -11.39 6.54 -19.08
C ALA A 214 -12.51 5.48 -18.94
N ALA A 215 -12.21 4.30 -18.38
CA ALA A 215 -13.18 3.22 -18.20
C ALA A 215 -14.16 3.50 -17.06
N HIS A 216 -13.78 4.35 -16.10
CA HIS A 216 -14.56 4.70 -14.91
C HIS A 216 -14.92 6.19 -14.86
N ALA A 217 -15.10 6.83 -16.02
CA ALA A 217 -15.40 8.26 -16.11
C ALA A 217 -16.72 8.68 -15.43
N ASP A 218 -17.65 7.74 -15.24
CA ASP A 218 -18.90 7.92 -14.51
C ASP A 218 -18.75 7.78 -12.99
N GLN A 219 -17.59 7.30 -12.51
CA GLN A 219 -17.31 7.02 -11.10
C GLN A 219 -15.97 7.66 -10.67
N PRO A 220 -15.89 9.01 -10.62
CA PRO A 220 -14.63 9.71 -10.37
C PRO A 220 -14.15 9.52 -8.92
N GLY A 221 -12.87 9.14 -8.72
CA GLY A 221 -12.36 8.97 -7.36
C GLY A 221 -10.91 8.50 -7.13
N ASN A 222 -10.14 8.16 -8.16
CA ASN A 222 -8.94 7.31 -7.97
C ASN A 222 -7.72 8.05 -7.41
N TRP A 223 -7.08 8.94 -8.18
CA TRP A 223 -5.91 9.68 -7.68
C TRP A 223 -6.28 11.06 -7.22
N TYR A 224 -5.60 11.55 -6.18
CA TYR A 224 -5.74 12.93 -5.74
C TYR A 224 -4.45 13.71 -5.97
N ARG A 225 -4.55 14.80 -6.73
CA ARG A 225 -3.45 15.72 -7.03
C ARG A 225 -3.67 17.03 -6.30
N MET A 226 -2.72 17.38 -5.45
CA MET A 226 -2.73 18.57 -4.62
C MET A 226 -1.72 19.59 -5.13
N LEU A 227 -1.96 20.86 -4.79
CA LEU A 227 -0.97 21.92 -5.00
C LEU A 227 0.09 21.86 -3.90
N LEU A 228 1.36 21.88 -4.32
CA LEU A 228 2.52 21.99 -3.44
C LEU A 228 3.10 23.40 -3.57
N HIS A 229 3.04 24.19 -2.51
CA HIS A 229 3.52 25.57 -2.53
C HIS A 229 5.02 25.65 -2.28
N ALA A 230 5.62 26.80 -2.64
CA ALA A 230 7.05 27.02 -2.50
C ALA A 230 7.56 26.99 -1.05
N ASP A 231 6.67 27.25 -0.08
CA ASP A 231 6.95 27.12 1.36
C ASP A 231 6.76 25.69 1.90
N GLY A 232 6.48 24.73 1.01
CA GLY A 232 6.23 23.33 1.36
C GLY A 232 4.82 23.04 1.86
N SER A 233 3.95 24.04 1.99
CA SER A 233 2.54 23.82 2.33
C SER A 233 1.79 23.11 1.21
N ILE A 234 0.75 22.36 1.59
CA ILE A 234 -0.09 21.60 0.64
C ILE A 234 -1.54 22.08 0.74
N SER A 235 -2.13 22.43 -0.40
CA SER A 235 -3.58 22.64 -0.48
C SER A 235 -4.30 21.32 -0.71
N THR A 236 -5.11 20.93 0.27
CA THR A 236 -5.89 19.67 0.28
C THR A 236 -7.40 19.97 0.34
N TRP A 237 -8.25 18.92 0.45
CA TRP A 237 -9.71 19.09 0.46
C TRP A 237 -10.22 19.69 1.80
N PRO A 238 -11.40 20.34 1.81
CA PRO A 238 -11.93 20.99 3.00
C PRO A 238 -12.07 20.06 4.21
N GLY A 239 -11.79 20.59 5.41
CA GLY A 239 -11.91 19.87 6.67
C GLY A 239 -10.70 18.99 7.04
N TYR A 240 -9.67 18.95 6.20
CA TYR A 240 -8.45 18.18 6.44
C TYR A 240 -7.21 19.08 6.35
N THR A 241 -6.14 18.65 7.02
CA THR A 241 -4.82 19.31 7.01
C THR A 241 -3.74 18.24 6.96
N VAL A 242 -2.82 18.37 5.99
CA VAL A 242 -1.65 17.48 5.90
C VAL A 242 -0.73 17.76 7.08
N LEU A 243 -0.40 16.74 7.86
CA LEU A 243 0.58 16.82 8.95
C LEU A 243 2.01 16.74 8.41
N GLY A 244 2.23 15.84 7.46
CA GLY A 244 3.51 15.63 6.81
C GLY A 244 3.58 14.30 6.09
N PHE A 245 4.82 13.80 5.96
CA PHE A 245 5.13 12.56 5.28
C PHE A 245 5.89 11.62 6.22
N VAL A 246 5.57 10.34 6.19
CA VAL A 246 6.33 9.29 6.86
C VAL A 246 7.10 8.53 5.79
N ARG A 247 8.42 8.58 5.89
CA ARG A 247 9.35 8.03 4.89
C ARG A 247 10.14 6.88 5.47
N GLN A 248 10.20 5.78 4.73
CA GLN A 248 11.14 4.70 5.02
C GLN A 248 12.56 5.11 4.60
N THR A 249 13.53 5.02 5.50
CA THR A 249 14.93 5.43 5.28
C THR A 249 15.82 4.29 4.81
N THR A 250 15.43 3.05 5.11
CA THR A 250 16.07 1.83 4.63
C THR A 250 14.99 0.84 4.24
N SER A 251 14.83 0.56 2.95
CA SER A 251 14.03 -0.58 2.54
C SER A 251 14.67 -1.82 3.12
N SER A 252 13.95 -2.57 3.93
CA SER A 252 14.35 -3.89 4.38
C SER A 252 14.56 -4.72 3.11
N SER A 253 15.79 -4.82 2.62
CA SER A 253 16.07 -5.78 1.55
C SER A 253 15.89 -7.15 2.17
N VAL A 254 14.69 -7.71 2.06
CA VAL A 254 14.42 -9.10 2.42
C VAL A 254 15.31 -9.93 1.49
N SER A 255 16.41 -10.42 2.06
CA SER A 255 17.38 -11.32 1.43
C SER A 255 16.85 -12.74 1.35
#